data_AF-E7GN36-F1
#
_entry.id   AF-E7GN36-F1
#
_cell.length_a   1.000
_cell.length_b   1.000
_cell.length_c   1.000
_cell.angle_alpha   90.00
_cell.angle_beta   90.00
_cell.angle_gamma   90.00
#
_symmetry.space_group_name_H-M   'P 1'
#
loop_
_entity.id
_entity.type
_entity.pdbx_description
1 polymer ?
#
loop_
_entity_poly.entity_id
_entity_poly.type
_entity_poly.pdbx_seq_one_letter_code
_entity_poly.pdbx_strand_id
1 'polypeptide(L)' 'MRTMQWTDAFLETDTGIKKALGGRTSKEMYKMAEAWRPWRSYATISLWNNYKRRII' A
#
# COMPACT_ATOMS: atom_id res chain seq x y z
N MET A 1 6.38 -9.77 -0.08
CA MET A 1 4.97 -10.00 -0.41
C MET A 1 4.69 -11.25 -1.21
N ARG A 2 4.93 -11.25 -2.53
CA ARG A 2 4.42 -12.34 -3.39
C ARG A 2 5.42 -13.50 -3.49
N THR A 3 6.61 -13.23 -4.01
CA THR A 3 7.63 -14.27 -4.22
C THR A 3 8.26 -14.75 -2.91
N MET A 4 8.74 -13.83 -2.07
CA MET A 4 9.38 -14.15 -0.78
C MET A 4 8.42 -14.17 0.40
N GLN A 5 7.09 -14.10 0.17
CA GLN A 5 6.05 -14.11 1.21
C GLN A 5 6.19 -13.08 2.35
N TRP A 6 7.04 -12.07 2.18
CA TRP A 6 7.24 -11.05 3.21
C TRP A 6 5.94 -10.33 3.56
N THR A 7 5.54 -10.39 4.82
CA THR A 7 4.25 -9.93 5.36
C THR A 7 4.22 -8.46 5.80
N ASP A 8 5.40 -7.87 6.01
CA ASP A 8 5.54 -6.50 6.49
C ASP A 8 6.18 -5.54 5.46
N ALA A 9 6.23 -5.97 4.19
CA ALA A 9 6.70 -5.11 3.10
C ALA A 9 5.60 -4.11 2.69
N PHE A 10 5.97 -2.84 2.52
CA PHE A 10 5.13 -1.77 1.98
C PHE A 10 5.76 -1.21 0.70
N LEU A 11 4.95 -0.71 -0.24
CA LEU A 11 5.43 -0.07 -1.48
C LEU A 11 5.09 1.42 -1.51
N GLU A 12 5.93 2.24 -0.88
CA GLU A 12 5.76 3.69 -0.80
C GLU A 12 6.03 4.45 -2.11
N THR A 13 6.62 3.80 -3.12
CA THR A 13 6.89 4.38 -4.44
C THR A 13 5.92 3.88 -5.52
N ASP A 14 5.00 2.97 -5.18
CA ASP A 14 4.06 2.41 -6.15
C ASP A 14 3.01 3.44 -6.59
N THR A 15 2.86 3.61 -7.90
CA THR A 15 1.91 4.56 -8.50
C THR A 15 0.46 4.19 -8.18
N GLY A 16 0.14 2.89 -8.09
CA GLY A 16 -1.20 2.42 -7.72
C GLY A 16 -1.56 2.80 -6.29
N ILE A 17 -0.65 2.58 -5.34
CA ILE A 17 -0.77 2.99 -3.94
C ILE A 17 -0.87 4.51 -3.82
N LYS A 18 -0.02 5.26 -4.53
CA LYS A 18 -0.04 6.71 -4.53
C LYS A 18 -1.40 7.26 -4.98
N LYS A 19 -1.99 6.68 -6.04
CA LYS A 19 -3.35 7.05 -6.49
C LYS A 19 -4.44 6.61 -5.52
N ALA A 20 -4.33 5.41 -4.93
CA ALA A 20 -5.27 4.91 -3.92
C ALA A 20 -5.35 5.83 -2.69
N LEU A 21 -4.19 6.36 -2.26
CA LEU A 21 -4.04 7.24 -1.10
C LEU A 21 -4.20 8.73 -1.41
N GLY A 22 -4.65 9.09 -2.62
CA GLY A 22 -4.98 10.48 -2.97
C GLY A 22 -3.78 11.37 -3.29
N GLY A 23 -2.67 10.80 -3.79
CA GLY A 23 -1.53 11.57 -4.28
C GLY A 23 -0.52 12.02 -3.21
N ARG A 24 -0.61 11.48 -1.99
CA ARG A 24 0.31 11.76 -0.87
C ARG A 24 1.77 11.50 -1.22
N THR A 25 2.67 12.12 -0.45
CA THR A 25 4.11 11.90 -0.59
C THR A 25 4.51 10.54 -0.05
N SER A 26 5.59 9.95 -0.57
CA SER A 26 6.09 8.64 -0.09
C SER A 26 6.37 8.62 1.42
N LYS A 27 6.82 9.75 1.98
CA LYS A 27 7.10 9.89 3.42
C LYS A 27 5.82 9.82 4.26
N GLU A 28 4.74 10.47 3.83
CA GLU A 28 3.45 10.41 4.52
C GLU A 28 2.83 9.01 4.42
N MET A 29 2.92 8.38 3.25
CA MET A 29 2.42 7.02 3.07
C MET A 29 3.19 6.02 3.92
N TYR A 30 4.52 6.16 4.03
CA TYR A 30 5.34 5.33 4.91
C TYR A 30 4.92 5.47 6.37
N LYS A 31 4.72 6.71 6.85
CA LYS A 31 4.26 6.98 8.22
C LYS A 31 2.87 6.40 8.48
N MET A 32 1.94 6.51 7.53
CA MET A 32 0.63 5.87 7.64
C MET A 32 0.74 4.34 7.69
N ALA A 33 1.64 3.77 6.90
CA ALA A 33 1.84 2.32 6.84
C ALA A 33 2.38 1.75 8.16
N GLU A 34 3.03 2.54 9.02
CA GLU A 34 3.47 2.08 10.34
C GLU A 34 2.31 1.55 11.20
N ALA A 35 1.10 2.11 11.05
CA ALA A 35 -0.09 1.66 11.76
C ALA A 35 -0.56 0.24 11.34
N TRP A 36 -0.08 -0.27 10.20
CA TRP A 36 -0.46 -1.59 9.68
C TRP A 36 0.58 -2.67 9.97
N ARG A 37 1.61 -2.38 10.78
CA ARG A 37 2.54 -3.42 11.23
C ARG A 37 1.81 -4.48 12.06
N PRO A 38 2.21 -5.76 11.98
CA PRO A 38 3.28 -6.32 11.14
C PRO A 38 2.80 -6.81 9.75
N TRP A 39 1.65 -6.33 9.28
CA TRP A 39 0.95 -6.84 8.09
C TRP A 39 0.84 -5.82 6.95
N ARG A 40 1.82 -4.91 6.81
CA ARG A 40 1.81 -3.82 5.81
C ARG A 40 1.61 -4.28 4.37
N SER A 41 1.99 -5.53 4.10
CA SER A 41 1.75 -6.19 2.83
C SER A 41 0.29 -6.37 2.49
N TYR A 42 -0.51 -6.80 3.47
CA TYR A 42 -1.95 -6.95 3.30
C TYR A 42 -2.64 -5.61 3.08
N ALA A 43 -2.18 -4.56 3.76
CA ALA A 43 -2.67 -3.21 3.52
C ALA A 43 -2.41 -2.76 2.08
N THR A 44 -1.22 -3.04 1.54
CA THR A 44 -0.89 -2.75 0.13
C THR A 44 -1.84 -3.46 -0.83
N ILE A 45 -2.09 -4.75 -0.62
CA ILE A 45 -3.01 -5.53 -1.46
C ILE A 45 -4.44 -5.00 -1.37
N SER A 46 -4.90 -4.63 -0.17
CA SER A 46 -6.22 -4.03 0.04
C SER A 46 -6.36 -2.69 -0.68
N LEU A 47 -5.34 -1.84 -0.64
CA LEU A 47 -5.31 -0.55 -1.35
C LEU A 47 -5.37 -0.73 -2.87
N TRP A 48 -4.64 -1.70 -3.43
CA TRP A 48 -4.74 -2.03 -4.85
C TRP A 48 -6.16 -2.49 -5.24
N ASN A 49 -6.77 -3.34 -4.42
CA ASN A 49 -8.13 -3.81 -4.67
C ASN A 49 -9.17 -2.68 -4.58
N ASN A 50 -9.01 -1.77 -3.61
CA ASN A 50 -9.87 -0.60 -3.48
C ASN A 50 -9.73 0.34 -4.68
N TYR A 51 -8.49 0.60 -5.11
CA TYR A 51 -8.23 1.43 -6.28
C TYR A 51 -8.83 0.82 -7.56
N LYS A 52 -8.65 -0.49 -7.78
CA LYS A 52 -9.25 -1.19 -8.91
C LYS A 52 -10.77 -1.02 -8.91
N ARG A 53 -11.45 -1.22 -7.77
CA ARG A 53 -12.91 -1.04 -7.64
C ARG A 53 -13.41 0.39 -7.85
N ARG A 54 -12.56 1.42 -7.73
CA ARG A 54 -12.96 2.82 -7.97
C ARG A 54 -12.95 3.20 -9.45
N ILE A 55 -12.37 2.37 -10.32
CA ILE A 55 -12.15 2.67 -11.74
C ILE A 55 -13.09 1.88 -12.66
N ILE A 56 -13.64 0.77 -12.17
CA ILE A 56 -14.69 -0.05 -12.81
C ILE A 56 -16.04 0.29 -12.19
#